data_AF-A0AAV5QVE0-F1
#
_entry.id   AF-A0AAV5QVE0-F1
#
_cell.length_a   1.000
_cell.length_b   1.000
_cell.length_c   1.000
_cell.angle_alpha   90.00
_cell.angle_beta   90.00
_cell.angle_gamma   90.00
#
_symmetry.space_group_name_H-M   'P 1'
#
loop_
_entity.id
_entity.type
_entity.pdbx_description
1 polymer ?
#
loop_
_entity_poly.entity_id
_entity_poly.type
_entity_poly.pdbx_seq_one_letter_code
_entity_poly.pdbx_strand_id
1 'polypeptide(L)'
;MLSQHYFNPINKAEIDLAHKVRPFIEAPPTKLDVPMIDLQAIDLSTFQEGPQGLKSRQQLANQLESALTTYGFFKLTGHGIDHDTLERMKSIGQSLFELDDDTKKKFHAGNTKHPDEADRELGVIRGVGYKPRGHWEYQNGQRDNVEFFNIRHFLHDDIFFNKTEYPEFFKYYLDEVSGYYKELHCRVLRQVLTLIDIILELPEGSLWDHHFSVHENDIEKSGGGFGRFLLYHEVSAEYRDLTSGTWLRGHTDATALTFIISQPIVSLQIREHDTGAWKYVSHTPDSLIVNIGDAFKYLSGGYFKSSIHRVTTPPVDQMEHKRNTVIYFCDPSLTTLIDPISLKSPKLQQLGLEKVNGAKRITFKEWDEEKGKFLNSKRRETTGEVKLLGRDTLMSLIQNDPSANKGSSISKTIAV
;
A
#
# COMPACT_ATOMS: atom_id res chain seq x y z
N MET A 1 -4.01 -23.29 -11.77
CA MET A 1 -4.82 -22.80 -12.89
C MET A 1 -6.18 -22.49 -12.31
N LEU A 2 -6.44 -21.25 -11.90
CA LEU A 2 -7.82 -20.84 -11.62
C LEU A 2 -8.53 -20.73 -12.98
N SER A 3 -9.70 -21.33 -13.03
CA SER A 3 -10.50 -21.57 -14.22
C SER A 3 -10.70 -20.33 -15.10
N GLN A 4 -10.80 -20.53 -16.42
CA GLN A 4 -11.20 -19.51 -17.42
C GLN A 4 -12.66 -19.03 -17.26
N HIS A 5 -13.24 -19.15 -16.07
CA HIS A 5 -14.51 -18.55 -15.69
C HIS A 5 -14.12 -17.15 -15.21
N TYR A 6 -14.35 -16.05 -15.90
CA TYR A 6 -15.66 -15.48 -16.20
C TYR A 6 -15.51 -14.40 -17.28
N PHE A 7 -14.98 -14.71 -18.45
CA PHE A 7 -15.16 -13.80 -19.58
C PHE A 7 -16.58 -13.98 -20.12
N ASN A 8 -17.53 -13.25 -19.56
CA ASN A 8 -18.77 -12.96 -20.29
C ASN A 8 -18.46 -11.75 -21.18
N PRO A 9 -18.26 -11.92 -22.50
CA PRO A 9 -18.10 -10.80 -23.42
C PRO A 9 -19.46 -10.14 -23.62
N ILE A 10 -19.98 -9.50 -22.57
CA ILE A 10 -20.91 -8.41 -22.79
C ILE A 10 -20.12 -7.36 -23.58
N ASN A 11 -20.75 -6.72 -24.57
CA ASN A 11 -20.11 -5.67 -25.33
C ASN A 11 -19.65 -4.57 -24.35
N LYS A 12 -18.35 -4.55 -24.02
CA LYS A 12 -17.79 -3.63 -23.01
C LYS A 12 -18.07 -2.18 -23.39
N ALA A 13 -18.09 -1.87 -24.68
CA ALA A 13 -18.46 -0.56 -25.16
C ALA A 13 -19.93 -0.20 -24.85
N GLU A 14 -20.85 -1.17 -24.86
CA GLU A 14 -22.24 -0.94 -24.45
C GLU A 14 -22.36 -0.70 -22.95
N ILE A 15 -21.64 -1.44 -22.11
CA ILE A 15 -21.63 -1.22 -20.66
C ILE A 15 -20.96 0.11 -20.32
N ASP A 16 -19.82 0.43 -20.96
CA ASP A 16 -19.14 1.71 -20.81
C ASP A 16 -20.07 2.86 -21.20
N LEU A 17 -20.79 2.74 -22.32
CA LEU A 17 -21.75 3.74 -22.77
C LEU A 17 -22.94 3.85 -21.80
N ALA A 18 -23.51 2.73 -21.37
CA ALA A 18 -24.64 2.70 -20.44
C ALA A 18 -24.31 3.35 -19.09
N HIS A 19 -23.06 3.21 -18.64
CA HIS A 19 -22.58 3.73 -17.36
C HIS A 19 -21.68 4.97 -17.46
N LYS A 20 -21.51 5.52 -18.67
CA LYS A 20 -20.71 6.73 -18.95
C LYS A 20 -19.26 6.63 -18.46
N VAL A 21 -18.66 5.44 -18.55
CA VAL A 21 -17.24 5.25 -18.25
C VAL A 21 -16.42 5.99 -19.30
N ARG A 22 -15.50 6.83 -18.83
CA ARG A 22 -14.67 7.66 -19.71
C ARG A 22 -13.25 7.76 -19.17
N PRO A 23 -12.28 8.09 -20.04
CA PRO A 23 -10.91 8.35 -19.62
C PRO A 23 -10.84 9.42 -18.53
N PHE A 24 -10.04 9.16 -17.50
CA PHE A 24 -9.73 10.15 -16.48
C PHE A 24 -8.74 11.18 -17.05
N ILE A 25 -9.06 12.46 -16.93
CA ILE A 25 -8.19 13.54 -17.40
C ILE A 25 -7.19 13.86 -16.29
N GLU A 26 -5.95 13.43 -16.47
CA GLU A 26 -4.88 13.73 -15.52
C GLU A 26 -4.43 15.19 -15.58
N ALA A 27 -3.83 15.66 -14.48
CA ALA A 27 -3.15 16.95 -14.48
C ALA A 27 -1.96 16.92 -15.45
N PRO A 28 -1.71 17.99 -16.24
CA PRO A 28 -0.44 18.09 -16.95
C PRO A 28 0.72 18.16 -15.94
N PRO A 29 1.95 17.74 -16.30
CA PRO A 29 3.11 17.94 -15.45
C PRO A 29 3.24 19.40 -15.01
N THR A 30 3.51 19.63 -13.72
CA THR A 30 3.68 20.99 -13.19
C THR A 30 4.83 21.70 -13.89
N LYS A 31 4.66 23.00 -14.12
CA LYS A 31 5.70 23.90 -14.65
C LYS A 31 6.48 24.59 -13.53
N LEU A 32 6.08 24.37 -12.28
CA LEU A 32 6.70 24.99 -11.13
C LEU A 32 7.90 24.17 -10.66
N ASP A 33 8.97 24.87 -10.28
CA ASP A 33 10.14 24.25 -9.68
C ASP A 33 9.83 23.90 -8.22
N VAL A 34 9.44 22.64 -8.00
CA VAL A 34 9.15 22.11 -6.67
C VAL A 34 10.20 21.04 -6.32
N PRO A 35 10.72 21.01 -5.08
CA PRO A 35 11.69 20.00 -4.68
C PRO A 35 11.11 18.59 -4.79
N MET A 36 11.59 17.84 -5.78
CA MET A 36 11.21 16.44 -6.00
C MET A 36 12.37 15.49 -5.71
N ILE A 37 12.01 14.28 -5.33
CA ILE A 37 12.89 13.12 -5.38
C ILE A 37 12.58 12.31 -6.63
N ASP A 38 13.63 11.93 -7.34
CA ASP A 38 13.56 10.88 -8.34
C ASP A 38 13.90 9.54 -7.69
N LEU A 39 12.87 8.74 -7.45
CA LEU A 39 13.03 7.42 -6.86
C LEU A 39 13.73 6.51 -7.87
N GLN A 40 14.64 5.66 -7.39
CA GLN A 40 15.32 4.66 -8.19
C GLN A 40 14.30 3.83 -9.00
N ALA A 41 14.44 3.83 -10.32
CA ALA A 41 13.64 2.98 -11.20
C ALA A 41 14.28 1.60 -11.34
N ILE A 42 13.48 0.56 -11.10
CA ILE A 42 13.83 -0.84 -11.30
C ILE A 42 13.10 -1.31 -12.56
N ASP A 43 13.85 -1.51 -13.63
CA ASP A 43 13.30 -1.87 -14.94
C ASP A 43 13.13 -3.39 -15.07
N LEU A 44 11.92 -3.86 -14.82
CA LEU A 44 11.57 -5.28 -14.89
C LEU A 44 11.57 -5.84 -16.30
N SER A 45 11.69 -5.02 -17.35
CA SER A 45 11.86 -5.54 -18.73
C SER A 45 13.20 -6.26 -18.90
N THR A 46 14.17 -5.95 -18.04
CA THR A 46 15.48 -6.62 -17.99
C THR A 46 15.48 -7.86 -17.08
N PHE A 47 14.40 -8.10 -16.34
CA PHE A 47 14.27 -9.31 -15.52
C PHE A 47 14.19 -10.54 -16.42
N GLN A 48 15.14 -11.45 -16.26
CA GLN A 48 15.19 -12.70 -17.02
C GLN A 48 15.09 -13.86 -16.05
N GLU A 49 14.24 -14.84 -16.34
CA GLU A 49 14.08 -16.06 -15.54
C GLU A 49 15.21 -17.07 -15.77
N GLY A 50 15.36 -18.03 -14.85
CA GLY A 50 16.27 -19.16 -15.01
C GLY A 50 17.76 -18.85 -14.81
N PRO A 51 18.65 -19.86 -14.91
CA PRO A 51 20.06 -19.71 -14.56
C PRO A 51 20.82 -18.65 -15.38
N GLN A 52 20.51 -18.54 -16.67
CA GLN A 52 21.13 -17.56 -17.58
C GLN A 52 20.78 -16.10 -17.21
N GLY A 53 19.63 -15.88 -16.57
CA GLY A 53 19.17 -14.57 -16.15
C GLY A 53 19.76 -14.09 -14.82
N LEU A 54 20.51 -14.93 -14.10
CA LEU A 54 20.99 -14.65 -12.74
C LEU A 54 21.77 -13.33 -12.65
N LYS A 55 22.66 -13.06 -13.62
CA LYS A 55 23.44 -11.82 -13.65
C LYS A 55 22.54 -10.58 -13.77
N SER A 56 21.48 -10.66 -14.57
CA SER A 56 20.51 -9.58 -14.73
C SER A 56 19.74 -9.35 -13.42
N ARG A 57 19.25 -10.43 -12.80
CA ARG A 57 18.54 -10.35 -11.52
C ARG A 57 19.42 -9.82 -10.39
N GLN A 58 20.72 -10.18 -10.35
CA GLN A 58 21.68 -9.61 -9.39
C GLN A 58 21.90 -8.11 -9.58
N GLN A 59 21.96 -7.62 -10.82
CA GLN A 59 22.07 -6.19 -11.10
C GLN A 59 20.83 -5.42 -10.62
N LEU A 60 19.64 -5.95 -10.92
CA LEU A 60 18.37 -5.38 -10.44
C LEU A 60 18.27 -5.43 -8.90
N ALA A 61 18.70 -6.53 -8.28
CA ALA A 61 18.72 -6.69 -6.83
C ALA A 61 19.62 -5.64 -6.15
N ASN A 62 20.80 -5.37 -6.69
CA ASN A 62 21.69 -4.33 -6.15
C ASN A 62 21.08 -2.92 -6.24
N GLN A 63 20.41 -2.61 -7.36
CA GLN A 63 19.69 -1.33 -7.51
C GLN A 63 18.54 -1.23 -6.51
N LEU A 64 17.78 -2.32 -6.34
CA LEU A 64 16.67 -2.39 -5.42
C LEU A 64 17.13 -2.27 -3.96
N GLU A 65 18.20 -2.95 -3.55
CA GLU A 65 18.76 -2.90 -2.19
C GLU A 65 19.05 -1.46 -1.75
N SER A 66 19.68 -0.66 -2.61
CA SER A 66 19.94 0.76 -2.34
C SER A 66 18.64 1.54 -2.11
N ALA A 67 17.60 1.29 -2.92
CA ALA A 67 16.32 1.97 -2.78
C ALA A 67 15.58 1.57 -1.49
N LEU A 68 15.59 0.27 -1.18
CA LEU A 68 14.94 -0.30 0.01
C LEU A 68 15.60 0.14 1.31
N THR A 69 16.92 0.32 1.33
CA THR A 69 17.69 0.70 2.52
C THR A 69 17.78 2.22 2.73
N THR A 70 17.57 3.02 1.68
CA THR A 70 17.59 4.50 1.75
C THR A 70 16.20 5.07 2.06
N TYR A 71 15.23 4.80 1.21
CA TYR A 71 13.87 5.35 1.32
C TYR A 71 12.81 4.29 1.58
N GLY A 72 13.07 3.02 1.24
CA GLY A 72 12.00 2.02 1.22
C GLY A 72 10.95 2.30 0.14
N PHE A 73 11.27 3.16 -0.82
CA PHE A 73 10.45 3.57 -1.95
C PHE A 73 11.26 3.45 -3.24
N PHE A 74 10.63 2.99 -4.31
CA PHE A 74 11.22 2.86 -5.65
C PHE A 74 10.14 2.97 -6.72
N LYS A 75 10.56 3.07 -7.98
CA LYS A 75 9.66 2.97 -9.14
C LYS A 75 9.87 1.63 -9.82
N LEU A 76 8.79 1.03 -10.32
CA LEU A 76 8.85 -0.08 -11.27
C LEU A 76 8.53 0.45 -12.66
N THR A 77 9.42 0.17 -13.61
CA THR A 77 9.21 0.38 -15.04
C THR A 77 9.35 -0.95 -15.77
N GLY A 78 8.87 -1.03 -17.02
CA GLY A 78 8.97 -2.28 -17.79
C GLY A 78 8.27 -3.47 -17.12
N HIS A 79 7.32 -3.22 -16.21
CA HIS A 79 6.60 -4.25 -15.45
C HIS A 79 5.58 -5.01 -16.31
N GLY A 80 5.35 -4.61 -17.56
CA GLY A 80 4.55 -5.35 -18.54
C GLY A 80 3.03 -5.18 -18.41
N ILE A 81 2.52 -4.39 -17.47
CA ILE A 81 1.13 -3.93 -17.51
C ILE A 81 1.06 -2.76 -18.50
N ASP A 82 0.22 -2.89 -19.53
CA ASP A 82 0.11 -1.87 -20.56
C ASP A 82 -0.56 -0.58 -20.06
N HIS A 83 -0.28 0.52 -20.78
CA HIS A 83 -0.83 1.84 -20.52
C HIS A 83 -2.36 1.83 -20.43
N ASP A 84 -3.02 1.15 -21.39
CA ASP A 84 -4.48 1.13 -21.48
C ASP A 84 -5.12 0.47 -20.25
N THR A 85 -4.49 -0.55 -19.67
CA THR A 85 -4.93 -1.20 -18.44
C THR A 85 -4.83 -0.26 -17.24
N LEU A 86 -3.74 0.52 -17.13
CA LEU A 86 -3.58 1.51 -16.06
C LEU A 86 -4.62 2.64 -16.18
N GLU A 87 -4.83 3.17 -17.40
CA GLU A 87 -5.88 4.16 -17.69
C GLU A 87 -7.29 3.59 -17.44
N ARG A 88 -7.49 2.32 -17.76
CA ARG A 88 -8.78 1.63 -17.55
C ARG A 88 -9.13 1.55 -16.07
N MET A 89 -8.17 1.20 -15.21
CA MET A 89 -8.39 1.19 -13.76
C MET A 89 -8.74 2.58 -13.24
N LYS A 90 -8.05 3.63 -13.69
CA LYS A 90 -8.40 5.03 -13.33
C LYS A 90 -9.82 5.39 -13.78
N SER A 91 -10.21 5.02 -14.99
CA SER A 91 -11.54 5.29 -15.57
C SER A 91 -12.68 4.61 -14.78
N ILE A 92 -12.48 3.34 -14.42
CA ILE A 92 -13.43 2.58 -13.58
C ILE A 92 -13.53 3.22 -12.19
N GLY A 93 -12.39 3.55 -11.57
CA GLY A 93 -12.33 4.20 -10.26
C GLY A 93 -13.06 5.54 -10.23
N GLN A 94 -12.84 6.40 -11.23
CA GLN A 94 -13.56 7.66 -11.35
C GLN A 94 -15.08 7.43 -11.44
N SER A 95 -15.50 6.53 -12.31
CA SER A 95 -16.92 6.27 -12.57
C SER A 95 -17.64 5.74 -11.33
N LEU A 96 -16.93 4.97 -10.49
CA LEU A 96 -17.42 4.52 -9.19
C LEU A 96 -17.72 5.69 -8.24
N PHE A 97 -16.88 6.72 -8.20
CA PHE A 97 -17.07 7.88 -7.33
C PHE A 97 -18.08 8.90 -7.87
N GLU A 98 -18.46 8.78 -9.14
CA GLU A 98 -19.49 9.60 -9.80
C GLU A 98 -20.91 9.05 -9.64
N LEU A 99 -21.05 7.85 -9.08
CA LEU A 99 -22.34 7.36 -8.59
C LEU A 99 -22.92 8.33 -7.56
N ASP A 100 -24.25 8.37 -7.47
CA ASP A 100 -24.94 9.18 -6.47
C ASP A 100 -24.58 8.72 -5.04
N ASP A 101 -24.58 9.67 -4.11
CA ASP A 101 -24.15 9.42 -2.73
C ASP A 101 -25.01 8.36 -2.03
N ASP A 102 -26.30 8.25 -2.36
CA ASP A 102 -27.20 7.28 -1.74
C ASP A 102 -26.88 5.85 -2.21
N THR A 103 -26.49 5.69 -3.48
CA THR A 103 -25.96 4.43 -4.00
C THR A 103 -24.63 4.07 -3.32
N LYS A 104 -23.67 5.00 -3.24
CA LYS A 104 -22.36 4.72 -2.63
C LYS A 104 -22.47 4.36 -1.14
N LYS A 105 -23.33 5.06 -0.37
CA LYS A 105 -23.54 4.82 1.07
C LYS A 105 -24.10 3.42 1.39
N LYS A 106 -24.82 2.77 0.47
CA LYS A 106 -25.29 1.39 0.65
C LYS A 106 -24.13 0.39 0.81
N PHE A 107 -22.97 0.73 0.26
CA PHE A 107 -21.76 -0.09 0.30
C PHE A 107 -20.73 0.48 1.27
N HIS A 108 -21.14 1.22 2.29
CA HIS A 108 -20.20 1.79 3.26
C HIS A 108 -19.36 0.68 3.92
N ALA A 109 -18.05 0.81 3.86
CA ALA A 109 -17.12 -0.15 4.41
C ALA A 109 -17.34 -0.31 5.92
N GLY A 110 -17.24 -1.53 6.45
CA GLY A 110 -17.56 -1.84 7.85
C GLY A 110 -19.05 -1.96 8.19
N ASN A 111 -19.98 -1.78 7.23
CA ASN A 111 -21.39 -2.14 7.42
C ASN A 111 -21.68 -3.62 7.12
N THR A 112 -20.72 -4.36 6.57
CA THR A 112 -20.89 -5.78 6.28
C THR A 112 -20.73 -6.60 7.55
N LYS A 113 -21.41 -7.76 7.64
CA LYS A 113 -21.26 -8.72 8.75
C LYS A 113 -20.04 -9.64 8.55
N HIS A 114 -19.05 -9.23 7.75
CA HIS A 114 -17.89 -10.08 7.47
C HIS A 114 -17.10 -10.33 8.77
N PRO A 115 -16.57 -11.54 9.02
CA PRO A 115 -15.81 -11.85 10.23
C PRO A 115 -14.59 -10.93 10.43
N ASP A 116 -14.01 -10.43 9.34
CA ASP A 116 -12.89 -9.47 9.35
C ASP A 116 -13.32 -8.03 9.69
N GLU A 117 -14.63 -7.75 9.67
CA GLU A 117 -15.22 -6.40 9.74
C GLU A 117 -16.15 -6.18 10.95
N ALA A 118 -16.69 -7.25 11.53
CA ALA A 118 -17.65 -7.18 12.63
C ALA A 118 -17.03 -6.45 13.85
N ASP A 119 -17.65 -5.34 14.26
CA ASP A 119 -17.33 -4.49 15.42
C ASP A 119 -16.03 -3.66 15.38
N ARG A 120 -15.50 -3.30 14.20
CA ARG A 120 -14.22 -2.58 14.13
C ARG A 120 -14.33 -1.24 13.39
N GLU A 121 -13.92 -0.14 14.03
CA GLU A 121 -13.60 1.14 13.38
C GLU A 121 -12.60 0.98 12.20
N LEU A 122 -11.91 -0.18 12.12
CA LEU A 122 -11.05 -0.59 11.01
C LEU A 122 -11.78 -1.02 9.74
N GLY A 123 -13.03 -1.48 9.84
CA GLY A 123 -13.82 -1.93 8.69
C GLY A 123 -13.94 -0.81 7.65
N VAL A 124 -14.10 0.44 8.09
CA VAL A 124 -14.17 1.60 7.18
C VAL A 124 -12.83 1.89 6.49
N ILE A 125 -11.70 1.54 7.13
CA ILE A 125 -10.36 1.85 6.62
C ILE A 125 -9.85 0.74 5.72
N ARG A 126 -10.07 -0.54 6.04
CA ARG A 126 -9.47 -1.70 5.33
C ARG A 126 -10.47 -2.76 4.87
N GLY A 127 -11.70 -2.72 5.39
CA GLY A 127 -12.78 -3.60 4.95
C GLY A 127 -13.23 -3.29 3.52
N VAL A 128 -13.98 -4.21 2.93
CA VAL A 128 -14.57 -4.10 1.59
C VAL A 128 -15.57 -2.95 1.57
N GLY A 129 -15.56 -2.17 0.49
CA GLY A 129 -16.57 -1.16 0.25
C GLY A 129 -16.07 0.28 0.34
N TYR A 130 -17.04 1.19 0.45
CA TYR A 130 -16.91 2.63 0.29
C TYR A 130 -16.65 3.37 1.60
N LYS A 131 -15.67 4.28 1.60
CA LYS A 131 -15.50 5.29 2.64
C LYS A 131 -15.86 6.66 2.05
N PRO A 132 -16.80 7.40 2.66
CA PRO A 132 -17.19 8.73 2.18
C PRO A 132 -16.22 9.83 2.59
N ARG A 133 -16.19 10.92 1.82
CA ARG A 133 -15.51 12.17 2.23
C ARG A 133 -15.98 12.62 3.60
N GLY A 134 -15.06 13.26 4.34
CA GLY A 134 -15.35 13.83 5.64
C GLY A 134 -15.56 12.81 6.77
N HIS A 135 -15.17 11.54 6.57
CA HIS A 135 -15.27 10.51 7.59
C HIS A 135 -14.21 10.69 8.69
N TRP A 136 -12.98 11.06 8.34
CA TRP A 136 -11.90 11.34 9.29
C TRP A 136 -11.88 12.82 9.68
N GLU A 137 -11.81 13.07 10.99
CA GLU A 137 -11.40 14.38 11.50
C GLU A 137 -9.91 14.54 11.29
N TYR A 138 -9.53 15.64 10.64
CA TYR A 138 -8.17 15.92 10.24
C TYR A 138 -7.57 16.96 11.19
N GLN A 139 -7.43 18.22 10.76
CA GLN A 139 -6.71 19.29 11.45
C GLN A 139 -7.62 20.52 11.59
N ASN A 140 -7.52 21.23 12.71
CA ASN A 140 -8.26 22.48 12.94
C ASN A 140 -9.78 22.33 12.71
N GLY A 141 -10.35 21.21 13.14
CA GLY A 141 -11.79 20.89 12.96
C GLY A 141 -12.20 20.56 11.53
N GLN A 142 -11.27 20.58 10.57
CA GLN A 142 -11.54 20.15 9.19
C GLN A 142 -11.61 18.64 9.10
N ARG A 143 -12.45 18.16 8.19
CA ARG A 143 -12.55 16.74 7.85
C ARG A 143 -11.80 16.46 6.56
N ASP A 144 -11.45 15.19 6.32
CA ASP A 144 -10.76 14.83 5.09
C ASP A 144 -11.63 15.10 3.84
N ASN A 145 -11.00 15.36 2.69
CA ASN A 145 -11.70 15.55 1.40
C ASN A 145 -11.46 14.37 0.44
N VAL A 146 -11.33 13.15 0.99
CA VAL A 146 -10.96 11.98 0.23
C VAL A 146 -12.00 10.88 0.38
N GLU A 147 -12.37 10.25 -0.73
CA GLU A 147 -13.19 9.04 -0.73
C GLU A 147 -12.42 7.87 -1.34
N PHE A 148 -12.73 6.66 -0.88
CA PHE A 148 -12.15 5.45 -1.46
C PHE A 148 -13.11 4.28 -1.46
N PHE A 149 -12.78 3.30 -2.28
CA PHE A 149 -13.45 2.02 -2.33
C PHE A 149 -12.41 0.91 -2.28
N ASN A 150 -12.52 0.03 -1.28
CA ASN A 150 -11.64 -1.10 -1.07
C ASN A 150 -12.23 -2.39 -1.65
N ILE A 151 -11.35 -3.26 -2.12
CA ILE A 151 -11.68 -4.57 -2.69
C ILE A 151 -10.72 -5.58 -2.08
N ARG A 152 -11.24 -6.69 -1.58
CA ARG A 152 -10.44 -7.77 -0.97
C ARG A 152 -10.71 -9.09 -1.69
N HIS A 153 -9.86 -10.07 -1.39
CA HIS A 153 -10.01 -11.45 -1.88
C HIS A 153 -10.05 -11.59 -3.41
N PHE A 154 -9.54 -10.60 -4.15
CA PHE A 154 -9.50 -10.61 -5.62
C PHE A 154 -8.61 -11.71 -6.23
N LEU A 155 -7.87 -12.46 -5.41
CA LEU A 155 -7.06 -13.62 -5.80
C LEU A 155 -7.82 -14.95 -5.70
N HIS A 156 -8.99 -14.94 -5.05
CA HIS A 156 -9.83 -16.12 -4.81
C HIS A 156 -11.16 -15.95 -5.54
N ASP A 157 -11.78 -17.06 -5.94
CA ASP A 157 -13.04 -17.00 -6.67
C ASP A 157 -14.20 -16.45 -5.81
N ASP A 158 -14.03 -16.43 -4.47
CA ASP A 158 -14.96 -15.87 -3.49
C ASP A 158 -15.39 -14.42 -3.79
N ILE A 159 -14.51 -13.60 -4.40
CA ILE A 159 -14.88 -12.23 -4.83
C ILE A 159 -16.08 -12.22 -5.79
N PHE A 160 -16.25 -13.28 -6.58
CA PHE A 160 -17.34 -13.40 -7.55
C PHE A 160 -18.61 -14.01 -6.96
N PHE A 161 -18.52 -14.67 -5.81
CA PHE A 161 -19.66 -15.31 -5.15
C PHE A 161 -20.38 -14.37 -4.18
N ASN A 162 -19.70 -13.36 -3.66
CA ASN A 162 -20.29 -12.38 -2.73
C ASN A 162 -20.71 -11.06 -3.43
N LYS A 163 -21.44 -11.17 -4.56
CA LYS A 163 -21.90 -10.01 -5.38
C LYS A 163 -22.81 -9.01 -4.64
N THR A 164 -23.13 -9.23 -3.38
CA THR A 164 -23.93 -8.30 -2.55
C THR A 164 -23.12 -7.10 -2.05
N GLU A 165 -21.79 -7.11 -2.19
CA GLU A 165 -20.87 -6.11 -1.62
C GLU A 165 -20.44 -4.99 -2.59
N TYR A 166 -20.88 -5.05 -3.86
CA TYR A 166 -20.49 -4.09 -4.90
C TYR A 166 -21.69 -3.40 -5.55
N PRO A 167 -21.58 -2.10 -5.91
CA PRO A 167 -22.56 -1.43 -6.76
C PRO A 167 -22.79 -2.20 -8.07
N GLU A 168 -24.02 -2.22 -8.58
CA GLU A 168 -24.37 -3.00 -9.79
C GLU A 168 -23.49 -2.65 -10.98
N PHE A 169 -23.22 -1.36 -11.18
CA PHE A 169 -22.24 -0.84 -12.14
C PHE A 169 -20.87 -1.54 -12.01
N PHE A 170 -20.35 -1.62 -10.79
CA PHE A 170 -18.99 -2.09 -10.53
C PHE A 170 -18.85 -3.60 -10.80
N LYS A 171 -19.94 -4.36 -10.69
CA LYS A 171 -19.95 -5.81 -10.94
C LYS A 171 -19.55 -6.18 -12.36
N TYR A 172 -19.85 -5.31 -13.33
CA TYR A 172 -19.45 -5.53 -14.73
C TYR A 172 -17.94 -5.45 -14.96
N TYR A 173 -17.20 -4.84 -14.02
CA TYR A 173 -15.75 -4.63 -14.14
C TYR A 173 -14.94 -5.49 -13.16
N LEU A 174 -15.58 -6.32 -12.33
CA LEU A 174 -14.89 -7.13 -11.33
C LEU A 174 -13.81 -8.03 -11.95
N ASP A 175 -14.03 -8.57 -13.14
CA ASP A 175 -13.05 -9.39 -13.85
C ASP A 175 -11.81 -8.58 -14.28
N GLU A 176 -12.01 -7.37 -14.80
CA GLU A 176 -10.91 -6.47 -15.20
C GLU A 176 -10.11 -6.02 -13.98
N VAL A 177 -10.81 -5.63 -12.91
CA VAL A 177 -10.20 -5.16 -11.68
C VAL A 177 -9.47 -6.29 -10.95
N SER A 178 -10.08 -7.47 -10.84
CA SER A 178 -9.43 -8.68 -10.28
C SER A 178 -8.24 -9.08 -11.12
N GLY A 179 -8.36 -9.06 -12.45
CA GLY A 179 -7.27 -9.35 -13.39
C GLY A 179 -6.06 -8.45 -13.17
N TYR A 180 -6.27 -7.13 -13.03
CA TYR A 180 -5.20 -6.17 -12.74
C TYR A 180 -4.47 -6.49 -11.42
N TYR A 181 -5.20 -6.70 -10.32
CA TYR A 181 -4.57 -7.00 -9.03
C TYR A 181 -3.92 -8.40 -8.99
N LYS A 182 -4.50 -9.39 -9.70
CA LYS A 182 -3.88 -10.71 -9.90
C LYS A 182 -2.57 -10.61 -10.66
N GLU A 183 -2.50 -9.78 -11.69
CA GLU A 183 -1.28 -9.54 -12.46
C GLU A 183 -0.19 -8.90 -11.59
N LEU A 184 -0.56 -7.90 -10.79
CA LEU A 184 0.34 -7.29 -9.81
C LEU A 184 0.87 -8.32 -8.80
N HIS A 185 -0.01 -9.15 -8.22
CA HIS A 185 0.38 -10.09 -7.17
C HIS A 185 1.15 -11.30 -7.72
N CYS A 186 0.61 -11.99 -8.72
CA CYS A 186 1.12 -13.28 -9.16
C CYS A 186 2.35 -13.15 -10.07
N ARG A 187 2.56 -11.99 -10.73
CA ARG A 187 3.70 -11.77 -11.62
C ARG A 187 4.62 -10.67 -11.11
N VAL A 188 4.14 -9.43 -11.01
CA VAL A 188 5.01 -8.27 -10.71
C VAL A 188 5.64 -8.39 -9.33
N LEU A 189 4.83 -8.66 -8.30
CA LEU A 189 5.29 -8.89 -6.93
C LEU A 189 6.23 -10.09 -6.86
N ARG A 190 5.95 -11.19 -7.56
CA ARG A 190 6.83 -12.37 -7.57
C ARG A 190 8.23 -12.04 -8.11
N GLN A 191 8.33 -11.23 -9.15
CA GLN A 191 9.61 -10.74 -9.66
C GLN A 191 10.33 -9.87 -8.61
N VAL A 192 9.62 -8.92 -7.98
CA VAL A 192 10.17 -8.08 -6.91
C VAL A 192 10.66 -8.92 -5.72
N LEU A 193 9.86 -9.89 -5.25
CA LEU A 193 10.23 -10.79 -4.16
C LEU A 193 11.45 -11.64 -4.51
N THR A 194 11.58 -12.08 -5.76
CA THR A 194 12.78 -12.80 -6.23
C THR A 194 14.04 -11.92 -6.14
N LEU A 195 13.94 -10.64 -6.47
CA LEU A 195 15.04 -9.70 -6.27
C LEU A 195 15.35 -9.53 -4.78
N ILE A 196 14.32 -9.47 -3.92
CA ILE A 196 14.50 -9.39 -2.46
C ILE A 196 15.12 -10.68 -1.89
N ASP A 197 14.77 -11.86 -2.41
CA ASP A 197 15.41 -13.13 -2.05
C ASP A 197 16.92 -13.04 -2.27
N ILE A 198 17.35 -12.54 -3.44
CA ILE A 198 18.77 -12.35 -3.76
C ILE A 198 19.44 -11.38 -2.77
N ILE A 199 18.80 -10.24 -2.45
CA ILE A 199 19.32 -9.26 -1.49
C ILE A 199 19.51 -9.87 -0.09
N LEU A 200 18.55 -10.69 0.33
CA LEU A 200 18.57 -11.37 1.62
C LEU A 200 19.39 -12.66 1.61
N GLU A 201 20.06 -12.98 0.49
CA GLU A 201 20.83 -14.21 0.31
C GLU A 201 20.01 -15.49 0.55
N LEU A 202 18.72 -15.43 0.22
CA LEU A 202 17.79 -16.56 0.24
C LEU A 202 17.80 -17.27 -1.12
N PRO A 203 17.44 -18.56 -1.18
CA PRO A 203 17.11 -19.20 -2.46
C PRO A 203 15.99 -18.44 -3.17
N GLU A 204 16.13 -18.18 -4.47
CA GLU A 204 15.11 -17.50 -5.28
C GLU A 204 13.75 -18.21 -5.17
N GLY A 205 12.69 -17.43 -4.89
CA GLY A 205 11.33 -17.93 -4.68
C GLY A 205 10.97 -18.19 -3.22
N SER A 206 11.92 -18.11 -2.29
CA SER A 206 11.68 -18.42 -0.88
C SER A 206 10.61 -17.52 -0.26
N LEU A 207 10.68 -16.20 -0.48
CA LEU A 207 9.66 -15.30 0.06
C LEU A 207 8.29 -15.59 -0.53
N TRP A 208 8.21 -15.85 -1.83
CA TRP A 208 6.96 -16.21 -2.50
C TRP A 208 6.35 -17.47 -1.87
N ASP A 209 7.10 -18.57 -1.85
CA ASP A 209 6.59 -19.88 -1.43
C ASP A 209 6.10 -19.88 0.03
N HIS A 210 6.82 -19.20 0.92
CA HIS A 210 6.54 -19.23 2.36
C HIS A 210 5.55 -18.16 2.84
N HIS A 211 5.41 -17.04 2.13
CA HIS A 211 4.68 -15.87 2.63
C HIS A 211 3.65 -15.28 1.67
N PHE A 212 3.83 -15.40 0.36
CA PHE A 212 2.99 -14.69 -0.62
C PHE A 212 2.30 -15.59 -1.63
N SER A 213 2.51 -16.91 -1.56
CA SER A 213 1.86 -17.86 -2.45
C SER A 213 0.33 -17.86 -2.26
N VAL A 214 -0.40 -18.19 -3.33
CA VAL A 214 -1.87 -18.26 -3.30
C VAL A 214 -2.30 -19.72 -3.27
N HIS A 215 -3.06 -20.08 -2.24
CA HIS A 215 -3.65 -21.39 -2.05
C HIS A 215 -5.13 -21.34 -2.45
N GLU A 216 -5.52 -22.23 -3.36
CA GLU A 216 -6.89 -22.32 -3.84
C GLU A 216 -7.87 -22.53 -2.67
N ASN A 217 -8.87 -21.65 -2.58
CA ASN A 217 -9.90 -21.64 -1.54
C ASN A 217 -9.39 -21.58 -0.08
N ASP A 218 -8.15 -21.11 0.15
CA ASP A 218 -7.59 -20.92 1.50
C ASP A 218 -7.02 -19.51 1.65
N ILE A 219 -7.90 -18.56 1.99
CA ILE A 219 -7.55 -17.15 2.19
C ILE A 219 -6.55 -16.98 3.34
N GLU A 220 -6.67 -17.76 4.43
CA GLU A 220 -5.81 -17.58 5.61
C GLU A 220 -4.35 -17.95 5.33
N LYS A 221 -4.12 -18.96 4.49
CA LYS A 221 -2.76 -19.37 4.08
C LYS A 221 -2.24 -18.61 2.87
N SER A 222 -3.08 -17.86 2.17
CA SER A 222 -2.67 -17.15 0.96
C SER A 222 -2.09 -15.77 1.26
N GLY A 223 -1.04 -15.40 0.53
CA GLY A 223 -0.71 -14.00 0.33
C GLY A 223 -1.87 -13.24 -0.33
N GLY A 224 -1.88 -11.92 -0.20
CA GLY A 224 -2.94 -11.13 -0.81
C GLY A 224 -2.95 -9.69 -0.32
N GLY A 225 -4.04 -9.31 0.35
CA GLY A 225 -4.26 -7.95 0.84
C GLY A 225 -5.48 -7.30 0.19
N PHE A 226 -5.40 -6.01 -0.13
CA PHE A 226 -6.54 -5.25 -0.62
C PHE A 226 -6.17 -4.23 -1.69
N GLY A 227 -7.06 -4.13 -2.69
CA GLY A 227 -7.05 -3.10 -3.70
C GLY A 227 -7.85 -1.89 -3.23
N ARG A 228 -7.46 -0.70 -3.68
CA ARG A 228 -8.11 0.56 -3.35
C ARG A 228 -8.19 1.48 -4.55
N PHE A 229 -9.40 1.88 -4.90
CA PHE A 229 -9.64 3.11 -5.66
C PHE A 229 -9.72 4.28 -4.68
N LEU A 230 -9.06 5.40 -4.96
CA LEU A 230 -8.97 6.54 -4.05
C LEU A 230 -8.98 7.85 -4.82
N LEU A 231 -9.92 8.73 -4.49
CA LEU A 231 -10.11 10.01 -5.17
C LEU A 231 -9.99 11.17 -4.17
N TYR A 232 -8.99 12.02 -4.40
CA TYR A 232 -8.89 13.32 -3.75
C TYR A 232 -9.53 14.39 -4.62
N HIS A 233 -10.37 15.20 -4.00
CA HIS A 233 -11.08 16.28 -4.69
C HIS A 233 -10.39 17.63 -4.46
N GLU A 234 -10.74 18.58 -5.32
CA GLU A 234 -10.41 19.99 -5.16
C GLU A 234 -10.89 20.51 -3.79
N VAL A 235 -10.14 21.45 -3.23
CA VAL A 235 -10.40 22.05 -1.92
C VAL A 235 -10.35 23.57 -2.01
N SER A 236 -11.12 24.26 -1.17
CA SER A 236 -11.12 25.72 -1.10
C SER A 236 -9.78 26.26 -0.58
N ALA A 237 -9.50 27.54 -0.83
CA ALA A 237 -8.35 28.23 -0.24
C ALA A 237 -8.39 28.18 1.30
N GLU A 238 -9.56 28.40 1.89
CA GLU A 238 -9.78 28.31 3.34
C GLU A 238 -9.43 26.91 3.89
N TYR A 239 -9.85 25.84 3.21
CA TYR A 239 -9.48 24.49 3.60
C TYR A 239 -7.97 24.29 3.60
N ARG A 240 -7.27 24.81 2.58
CA ARG A 240 -5.81 24.72 2.50
C ARG A 240 -5.13 25.46 3.64
N ASP A 241 -5.59 26.66 3.95
CA ASP A 241 -5.01 27.46 5.02
C ASP A 241 -5.19 26.75 6.38
N LEU A 242 -6.39 26.21 6.62
CA LEU A 242 -6.71 25.48 7.85
C LEU A 242 -6.02 24.11 7.97
N THR A 243 -5.63 23.49 6.86
CA THR A 243 -4.98 22.16 6.84
C THR A 243 -3.50 22.21 6.48
N SER A 244 -2.95 23.42 6.28
CA SER A 244 -1.62 23.63 5.70
C SER A 244 -1.43 22.83 4.39
N GLY A 245 -2.49 22.78 3.57
CA GLY A 245 -2.52 22.06 2.29
C GLY A 245 -2.34 20.55 2.41
N THR A 246 -2.65 19.92 3.54
CA THR A 246 -2.46 18.47 3.67
C THR A 246 -3.78 17.72 3.45
N TRP A 247 -3.79 16.81 2.48
CA TRP A 247 -4.92 15.92 2.18
C TRP A 247 -4.92 14.63 2.99
N LEU A 248 -3.74 14.06 3.24
CA LEU A 248 -3.55 12.87 4.08
C LEU A 248 -2.28 13.05 4.91
N ARG A 249 -2.39 12.79 6.22
CA ARG A 249 -1.30 12.95 7.20
C ARG A 249 -0.10 12.05 6.89
N GLY A 250 1.05 12.43 7.42
CA GLY A 250 2.24 11.59 7.45
C GLY A 250 1.97 10.27 8.17
N HIS A 251 2.14 9.15 7.47
CA HIS A 251 1.97 7.80 7.99
C HIS A 251 2.91 6.80 7.31
N THR A 252 3.00 5.60 7.88
CA THR A 252 3.57 4.41 7.23
C THR A 252 2.45 3.43 6.90
N ASP A 253 2.66 2.61 5.87
CA ASP A 253 1.73 1.52 5.55
C ASP A 253 1.96 0.34 6.50
N ALA A 254 0.88 -0.31 6.95
CA ALA A 254 0.99 -1.45 7.86
C ALA A 254 1.29 -2.77 7.16
N THR A 255 1.06 -2.83 5.85
CA THR A 255 1.17 -4.01 4.99
C THR A 255 2.63 -4.36 4.70
N ALA A 256 2.89 -5.35 3.85
CA ALA A 256 4.25 -5.72 3.48
C ALA A 256 4.81 -4.83 2.36
N LEU A 257 4.10 -4.72 1.25
CA LEU A 257 4.43 -3.81 0.15
C LEU A 257 3.18 -3.05 -0.29
N THR A 258 3.37 -1.91 -0.95
CA THR A 258 2.28 -1.11 -1.52
C THR A 258 2.66 -0.69 -2.93
N PHE A 259 1.77 -0.91 -3.89
CA PHE A 259 1.96 -0.56 -5.31
C PHE A 259 0.93 0.52 -5.68
N ILE A 260 1.39 1.62 -6.24
CA ILE A 260 0.57 2.79 -6.56
C ILE A 260 0.80 3.14 -8.03
N ILE A 261 -0.27 3.34 -8.81
CA ILE A 261 -0.15 3.90 -10.16
C ILE A 261 0.47 5.31 -10.06
N SER A 262 1.60 5.53 -10.73
CA SER A 262 2.25 6.84 -10.78
C SER A 262 1.39 7.86 -11.50
N GLN A 263 1.35 9.10 -11.02
CA GLN A 263 0.50 10.16 -11.59
C GLN A 263 1.28 11.48 -11.71
N PRO A 264 0.97 12.31 -12.73
CA PRO A 264 1.63 13.60 -12.96
C PRO A 264 1.26 14.68 -11.94
N ILE A 265 0.15 14.53 -11.22
CA ILE A 265 -0.24 15.46 -10.15
C ILE A 265 0.73 15.36 -8.96
N VAL A 266 1.38 16.47 -8.64
CA VAL A 266 2.46 16.53 -7.64
C VAL A 266 1.87 16.70 -6.26
N SER A 267 1.63 15.59 -5.57
CA SER A 267 0.92 15.62 -4.28
C SER A 267 1.50 14.67 -3.23
N LEU A 268 2.08 13.55 -3.66
CA LEU A 268 2.68 12.54 -2.78
C LEU A 268 4.04 13.06 -2.31
N GLN A 269 4.26 13.03 -1.00
CA GLN A 269 5.54 13.39 -0.39
C GLN A 269 6.05 12.26 0.50
N ILE A 270 7.36 12.04 0.44
CA ILE A 270 8.10 11.14 1.32
C ILE A 270 8.90 12.01 2.30
N ARG A 271 8.98 11.57 3.55
CA ARG A 271 9.83 12.17 4.56
C ARG A 271 11.17 11.45 4.62
N GLU A 272 12.25 12.16 4.33
CA GLU A 272 13.60 11.57 4.41
C GLU A 272 13.94 11.18 5.85
N HIS A 273 14.61 10.03 6.01
CA HIS A 273 14.98 9.52 7.33
C HIS A 273 16.01 10.40 8.06
N ASP A 274 17.04 10.85 7.34
CA ASP A 274 18.17 11.56 7.95
C ASP A 274 17.88 13.04 8.24
N THR A 275 17.22 13.73 7.29
CA THR A 275 16.97 15.17 7.38
C THR A 275 15.59 15.49 7.95
N GLY A 276 14.63 14.54 7.90
CA GLY A 276 13.23 14.78 8.22
C GLY A 276 12.50 15.69 7.23
N ALA A 277 13.14 16.06 6.11
CA ALA A 277 12.57 16.91 5.08
C ALA A 277 11.51 16.17 4.26
N TRP A 278 10.48 16.90 3.81
CA TRP A 278 9.47 16.38 2.89
C TRP A 278 9.89 16.65 1.45
N LYS A 279 9.92 15.62 0.62
CA LYS A 279 10.20 15.73 -0.82
C LYS A 279 9.03 15.17 -1.63
N TYR A 280 8.63 15.86 -2.68
CA TYR A 280 7.62 15.37 -3.60
C TYR A 280 8.15 14.18 -4.41
N VAL A 281 7.31 13.19 -4.67
CA VAL A 281 7.68 12.08 -5.54
C VAL A 281 7.45 12.49 -7.00
N SER A 282 8.50 12.41 -7.82
CA SER A 282 8.39 12.69 -9.25
C SER A 282 7.59 11.62 -9.99
N HIS A 283 6.93 12.05 -11.07
CA HIS A 283 6.16 11.16 -11.94
C HIS A 283 7.05 10.52 -13.02
N THR A 284 6.76 9.26 -13.32
CA THR A 284 7.29 8.56 -14.51
C THR A 284 6.09 7.89 -15.20
N PRO A 285 5.84 8.16 -16.48
CA PRO A 285 4.73 7.55 -17.22
C PRO A 285 4.78 6.02 -17.15
N ASP A 286 3.59 5.41 -17.08
CA ASP A 286 3.41 3.95 -17.05
C ASP A 286 4.16 3.22 -15.92
N SER A 287 4.65 3.93 -14.91
CA SER A 287 5.37 3.34 -13.79
C SER A 287 4.46 3.08 -12.59
N LEU A 288 4.90 2.17 -11.73
CA LEU A 288 4.31 1.98 -10.40
C LEU A 288 5.27 2.58 -9.36
N ILE A 289 4.75 3.35 -8.42
CA ILE A 289 5.48 3.71 -7.20
C ILE A 289 5.26 2.57 -6.21
N VAL A 290 6.36 2.02 -5.67
CA VAL A 290 6.30 0.89 -4.73
C VAL A 290 7.01 1.26 -3.44
N ASN A 291 6.41 0.90 -2.31
CA ASN A 291 7.05 1.04 -1.00
C ASN A 291 6.95 -0.21 -0.14
N ILE A 292 7.92 -0.33 0.75
CA ILE A 292 7.91 -1.27 1.88
C ILE A 292 7.05 -0.69 2.98
N GLY A 293 6.14 -1.52 3.51
CA GLY A 293 5.38 -1.22 4.70
C GLY A 293 6.02 -1.79 5.97
N ASP A 294 5.40 -1.50 7.10
CA ASP A 294 5.93 -1.80 8.42
C ASP A 294 6.09 -3.32 8.67
N ALA A 295 5.19 -4.15 8.11
CA ALA A 295 5.28 -5.60 8.29
C ALA A 295 6.57 -6.16 7.66
N PHE A 296 6.94 -5.69 6.47
CA PHE A 296 8.15 -6.16 5.78
C PHE A 296 9.43 -5.50 6.32
N LYS A 297 9.35 -4.24 6.78
CA LYS A 297 10.40 -3.65 7.61
C LYS A 297 10.69 -4.53 8.83
N TYR A 298 9.65 -5.02 9.50
CA TYR A 298 9.84 -5.90 10.65
C TYR A 298 10.39 -7.27 10.24
N LEU A 299 9.86 -7.91 9.20
CA LEU A 299 10.39 -9.19 8.67
C LEU A 299 11.87 -9.09 8.27
N SER A 300 12.33 -7.94 7.78
CA SER A 300 13.73 -7.72 7.41
C SER A 300 14.62 -7.26 8.58
N GLY A 301 14.13 -7.30 9.82
CA GLY A 301 14.91 -6.86 10.99
C GLY A 301 15.23 -5.36 11.00
N GLY A 302 14.47 -4.56 10.26
CA GLY A 302 14.73 -3.13 10.05
C GLY A 302 15.78 -2.83 8.98
N TYR A 303 16.24 -3.84 8.23
CA TYR A 303 17.18 -3.66 7.13
C TYR A 303 16.55 -2.80 6.02
N PHE A 304 15.33 -3.14 5.61
CA PHE A 304 14.55 -2.31 4.70
C PHE A 304 13.77 -1.23 5.46
N LYS A 305 13.68 -0.05 4.88
CA LYS A 305 12.99 1.10 5.48
C LYS A 305 11.51 1.08 5.13
N SER A 306 10.70 1.57 6.08
CA SER A 306 9.30 1.94 5.85
C SER A 306 9.25 3.45 6.10
N SER A 307 9.17 4.21 5.01
CA SER A 307 9.21 5.68 5.08
C SER A 307 7.85 6.25 5.40
N ILE A 308 7.87 7.30 6.22
CA ILE A 308 6.69 8.13 6.46
C ILE A 308 6.40 8.90 5.17
N HIS A 309 5.17 8.82 4.69
CA HIS A 309 4.71 9.52 3.50
C HIS A 309 3.36 10.20 3.77
N ARG A 310 3.05 11.23 2.99
CA ARG A 310 1.82 12.02 3.11
C ARG A 310 1.30 12.44 1.74
N VAL A 311 0.06 12.91 1.70
CA VAL A 311 -0.50 13.51 0.49
C VAL A 311 -0.89 14.96 0.79
N THR A 312 -0.49 15.87 -0.08
CA THR A 312 -0.75 17.31 0.00
C THR A 312 -1.58 17.78 -1.19
N THR A 313 -2.18 18.95 -1.09
CA THR A 313 -2.72 19.66 -2.24
C THR A 313 -1.59 19.94 -3.24
N PRO A 314 -1.88 19.86 -4.54
CA PRO A 314 -0.86 20.05 -5.55
C PRO A 314 -0.43 21.52 -5.67
N PRO A 315 0.64 21.81 -6.42
CA PRO A 315 1.03 23.18 -6.77
C PRO A 315 -0.10 23.93 -7.50
N VAL A 316 -0.03 25.26 -7.49
CA VAL A 316 -1.13 26.14 -7.96
C VAL A 316 -1.57 25.89 -9.41
N ASP A 317 -0.66 25.44 -10.26
CA ASP A 317 -0.94 25.13 -11.67
C ASP A 317 -1.60 23.76 -11.89
N GLN A 318 -1.79 22.98 -10.82
CA GLN A 318 -2.48 21.68 -10.82
C GLN A 318 -3.69 21.65 -9.86
N MET A 319 -4.03 22.77 -9.21
CA MET A 319 -5.04 22.84 -8.15
C MET A 319 -6.47 22.53 -8.58
N GLU A 320 -6.79 22.74 -9.86
CA GLU A 320 -8.11 22.44 -10.44
C GLU A 320 -8.25 20.96 -10.84
N HIS A 321 -7.22 20.15 -10.63
CA HIS A 321 -7.23 18.74 -10.96
C HIS A 321 -7.46 17.87 -9.73
N LYS A 322 -8.25 16.81 -9.91
CA LYS A 322 -8.41 15.74 -8.93
C LYS A 322 -7.21 14.79 -8.96
N ARG A 323 -6.96 14.09 -7.86
CA ARG A 323 -6.00 12.97 -7.81
C ARG A 323 -6.75 11.65 -7.69
N ASN A 324 -6.74 10.87 -8.76
CA ASN A 324 -7.43 9.58 -8.86
C ASN A 324 -6.42 8.43 -8.88
N THR A 325 -6.23 7.72 -7.78
CA THR A 325 -5.19 6.71 -7.66
C THR A 325 -5.78 5.31 -7.44
N VAL A 326 -5.04 4.31 -7.90
CA VAL A 326 -5.34 2.89 -7.71
C VAL A 326 -4.15 2.28 -6.99
N ILE A 327 -4.42 1.64 -5.86
CA ILE A 327 -3.41 1.17 -4.93
C ILE A 327 -3.64 -0.31 -4.65
N TYR A 328 -2.57 -1.09 -4.68
CA TYR A 328 -2.56 -2.43 -4.13
C TYR A 328 -1.73 -2.46 -2.85
N PHE A 329 -2.38 -2.73 -1.72
CA PHE A 329 -1.72 -3.01 -0.45
C PHE A 329 -1.53 -4.52 -0.33
N CYS A 330 -0.27 -4.96 -0.44
CA CYS A 330 0.14 -6.35 -0.45
C CYS A 330 0.46 -6.84 0.96
N ASP A 331 -0.21 -7.91 1.36
CA ASP A 331 -0.03 -8.59 2.63
C ASP A 331 0.58 -9.97 2.42
N PRO A 332 1.45 -10.44 3.33
CA PRO A 332 1.79 -11.86 3.40
C PRO A 332 0.57 -12.64 3.91
N SER A 333 0.66 -13.97 3.91
CA SER A 333 -0.40 -14.81 4.45
C SER A 333 -0.69 -14.47 5.92
N LEU A 334 -1.96 -14.56 6.31
CA LEU A 334 -2.39 -14.25 7.68
C LEU A 334 -1.64 -15.08 8.73
N THR A 335 -1.19 -16.28 8.34
CA THR A 335 -0.42 -17.21 9.18
C THR A 335 1.09 -16.95 9.20
N THR A 336 1.61 -16.03 8.38
CA THR A 336 3.03 -15.67 8.36
C THR A 336 3.46 -15.11 9.71
N LEU A 337 4.53 -15.67 10.29
CA LEU A 337 5.15 -15.11 11.48
C LEU A 337 5.94 -13.86 11.11
N ILE A 338 5.58 -12.73 11.71
CA ILE A 338 6.29 -11.45 11.53
C ILE A 338 7.48 -11.43 12.49
N ASP A 339 8.55 -12.14 12.12
CA ASP A 339 9.80 -12.27 12.89
C ASP A 339 11.00 -12.46 11.92
N PRO A 340 12.05 -11.62 11.99
CA PRO A 340 13.25 -11.78 11.16
C PRO A 340 13.89 -13.15 11.19
N ILE A 341 13.86 -13.82 12.35
CA ILE A 341 14.48 -15.15 12.49
C ILE A 341 13.79 -16.19 11.61
N SER A 342 12.52 -15.98 11.26
CA SER A 342 11.74 -16.89 10.43
C SER A 342 12.25 -16.96 9.00
N LEU A 343 12.86 -15.86 8.50
CA LEU A 343 13.41 -15.82 7.15
C LEU A 343 14.68 -16.66 6.99
N LYS A 344 15.40 -16.94 8.10
CA LYS A 344 16.69 -17.65 8.08
C LYS A 344 17.69 -17.07 7.06
N SER A 345 17.64 -15.76 6.85
CA SER A 345 18.48 -15.04 5.89
C SER A 345 19.95 -15.00 6.35
N PRO A 346 20.91 -15.49 5.55
CA PRO A 346 22.34 -15.36 5.82
C PRO A 346 22.78 -13.89 5.94
N LYS A 347 22.27 -13.03 5.05
CA LYS A 347 22.51 -11.58 5.10
C LYS A 347 22.10 -10.97 6.44
N LEU A 348 20.88 -11.25 6.91
CA LEU A 348 20.40 -10.70 8.19
C LEU A 348 21.19 -11.25 9.38
N GLN A 349 21.61 -12.51 9.34
CA GLN A 349 22.48 -13.12 10.36
C GLN A 349 23.84 -12.43 10.41
N GLN A 350 24.47 -12.21 9.26
CA GLN A 350 25.76 -11.50 9.17
C GLN A 350 25.67 -10.07 9.71
N LEU A 351 24.53 -9.40 9.50
CA LEU A 351 24.26 -8.05 9.99
C LEU A 351 23.79 -8.02 11.46
N GLY A 352 23.55 -9.18 12.10
CA GLY A 352 23.03 -9.25 13.46
C GLY A 352 21.58 -8.78 13.62
N LEU A 353 20.78 -8.80 12.54
CA LEU A 353 19.40 -8.30 12.48
C LEU A 353 18.34 -9.41 12.70
N GLU A 354 18.74 -10.57 13.19
CA GLU A 354 17.90 -11.75 13.36
C GLU A 354 16.99 -11.74 14.60
N LYS A 355 17.18 -10.79 15.53
CA LYS A 355 16.45 -10.77 16.81
C LYS A 355 15.99 -9.37 17.20
N VAL A 356 14.68 -9.25 17.43
CA VAL A 356 14.12 -8.14 18.21
C VAL A 356 13.99 -8.63 19.66
N ASN A 357 14.95 -8.29 20.51
CA ASN A 357 14.99 -8.77 21.89
C ASN A 357 13.70 -8.41 22.66
N GLY A 358 13.12 -9.41 23.32
CA GLY A 358 11.88 -9.28 24.10
C GLY A 358 10.58 -9.41 23.30
N ALA A 359 10.63 -9.43 21.96
CA ALA A 359 9.46 -9.45 21.08
C ALA A 359 8.59 -10.71 21.21
N LYS A 360 7.29 -10.50 21.48
CA LYS A 360 6.27 -11.52 21.25
C LYS A 360 6.26 -11.85 19.76
N ARG A 361 6.44 -13.13 19.43
CA ARG A 361 6.22 -13.65 18.08
C ARG A 361 4.74 -13.64 17.79
N ILE A 362 4.35 -12.93 16.75
CA ILE A 362 2.97 -12.80 16.32
C ILE A 362 2.84 -13.13 14.84
N THR A 363 1.67 -13.62 14.47
CA THR A 363 1.28 -13.81 13.07
C THR A 363 0.94 -12.47 12.41
N PHE A 364 0.88 -12.43 11.08
CA PHE A 364 0.44 -11.24 10.35
C PHE A 364 -1.01 -10.88 10.69
N LYS A 365 -1.88 -11.86 10.95
CA LYS A 365 -3.25 -11.64 11.44
C LYS A 365 -3.25 -10.81 12.73
N GLU A 366 -2.51 -11.26 13.74
CA GLU A 366 -2.38 -10.53 15.01
C GLU A 366 -1.72 -9.15 14.81
N TRP A 367 -0.72 -9.04 13.94
CA TRP A 367 -0.08 -7.77 13.60
C TRP A 367 -1.08 -6.77 13.00
N ASP A 368 -1.87 -7.20 12.02
CA ASP A 368 -2.83 -6.35 11.32
C ASP A 368 -3.91 -5.85 12.28
N GLU A 369 -4.40 -6.73 13.16
CA GLU A 369 -5.35 -6.39 14.22
C GLU A 369 -4.79 -5.37 15.21
N GLU A 370 -3.56 -5.57 15.69
CA GLU A 370 -2.93 -4.65 16.64
C GLU A 370 -2.63 -3.30 16.00
N LYS A 371 -1.99 -3.27 14.82
CA LYS A 371 -1.74 -2.02 14.07
C LYS A 371 -3.02 -1.25 13.81
N GLY A 372 -4.11 -1.96 13.51
CA GLY A 372 -5.40 -1.36 13.29
C GLY A 372 -5.96 -0.61 14.50
N LYS A 373 -5.78 -1.11 15.72
CA LYS A 373 -6.23 -0.43 16.96
C LYS A 373 -5.60 0.96 17.13
N PHE A 374 -4.37 1.16 16.66
CA PHE A 374 -3.66 2.45 16.79
C PHE A 374 -4.18 3.53 15.84
N LEU A 375 -4.61 3.15 14.63
CA LEU A 375 -5.11 4.10 13.63
C LEU A 375 -6.35 4.87 14.10
N ASN A 376 -7.15 4.26 14.98
CA ASN A 376 -8.37 4.88 15.51
C ASN A 376 -8.22 5.46 16.92
N SER A 377 -7.05 5.32 17.55
CA SER A 377 -6.84 5.84 18.90
C SER A 377 -6.84 7.37 18.91
N LYS A 378 -7.94 7.96 19.42
CA LYS A 378 -8.09 9.40 19.69
C LYS A 378 -7.18 9.86 20.84
N ARG A 379 -5.85 9.75 20.72
CA ARG A 379 -4.99 10.52 21.63
C ARG A 379 -4.96 11.97 21.16
N ARG A 380 -5.70 12.82 21.87
CA ARG A 380 -5.49 14.27 21.90
C ARG A 380 -4.02 14.52 22.28
N GLU A 381 -3.18 14.89 21.33
CA GLU A 381 -1.85 15.39 21.64
C GLU A 381 -1.93 16.88 21.93
N THR A 382 -1.87 17.23 23.21
CA THR A 382 -1.68 18.59 23.72
C THR A 382 -0.20 18.87 23.91
N THR A 383 0.60 18.95 22.85
CA THR A 383 1.88 19.70 22.83
C THR A 383 2.26 19.99 21.39
N GLY A 384 2.64 21.24 21.09
CA GLY A 384 2.95 21.77 19.75
C GLY A 384 4.20 21.23 19.05
N GLU A 385 4.57 19.97 19.31
CA GLU A 385 5.52 19.21 18.51
C GLU A 385 4.74 18.19 17.69
N VAL A 386 4.81 18.28 16.36
CA VAL A 386 4.17 17.32 15.45
C VAL A 386 4.82 15.95 15.62
N LYS A 387 4.28 15.13 16.53
CA LYS A 387 4.63 13.71 16.64
C LYS A 387 3.87 12.97 15.55
N LEU A 388 4.64 12.46 14.59
CA LEU A 388 4.12 11.78 13.40
C LEU A 388 3.34 10.53 13.79
N LEU A 389 2.21 10.30 13.11
CA LEU A 389 1.43 9.07 13.14
C LEU A 389 2.15 7.97 12.35
N GLY A 390 3.33 7.61 12.86
CA GLY A 390 4.23 6.58 12.34
C GLY A 390 5.30 6.28 13.38
N ARG A 391 4.97 6.39 14.67
CA ARG A 391 5.91 6.09 15.77
C ARG A 391 6.36 4.63 15.69
N ASP A 392 7.49 4.38 16.33
CA ASP A 392 8.17 3.11 16.63
C ASP A 392 7.31 2.08 17.42
N THR A 393 6.02 1.97 17.12
CA THR A 393 4.95 1.36 17.92
C THR A 393 4.87 -0.16 17.84
N LEU A 394 6.01 -0.85 17.89
CA LEU A 394 6.01 -2.23 18.38
C LEU A 394 6.88 -2.45 19.62
N MET A 395 7.89 -1.59 19.88
CA MET A 395 8.67 -1.72 21.13
C MET A 395 7.81 -1.54 22.39
N SER A 396 6.69 -0.82 22.32
CA SER A 396 5.77 -0.64 23.45
C SER A 396 4.69 -1.73 23.58
N LEU A 397 4.41 -2.52 22.54
CA LEU A 397 3.43 -3.63 22.58
C LEU A 397 4.03 -4.93 23.09
N ILE A 398 5.36 -4.96 23.16
CA ILE A 398 6.17 -6.12 23.47
C ILE A 398 6.69 -6.07 24.92
N GLN A 399 6.77 -4.89 25.53
CA GLN A 399 7.29 -4.69 26.90
C GLN A 399 6.29 -5.04 28.02
N ASN A 400 5.55 -6.14 27.89
CA ASN A 400 4.79 -6.70 29.01
C ASN A 400 5.24 -8.13 29.30
N ASP A 401 6.51 -8.26 29.69
CA ASP A 401 6.92 -9.36 30.57
C ASP A 401 7.05 -8.80 32.01
N PRO A 402 6.10 -9.11 32.92
CA PRO A 402 6.18 -8.71 34.32
C PRO A 402 7.43 -9.27 35.04
N SER A 403 8.14 -10.24 34.44
CA SER A 403 9.31 -10.88 35.03
C SER A 403 10.64 -10.20 34.69
N ALA A 404 10.70 -9.30 33.70
CA ALA A 404 11.93 -8.63 33.28
C ALA A 404 12.33 -7.43 34.17
N ASN A 405 11.50 -7.04 35.15
CA ASN A 405 11.73 -5.88 36.01
C ASN A 405 12.57 -6.19 37.26
N LYS A 406 13.65 -6.96 37.09
CA LYS A 406 14.71 -7.09 38.11
C LYS A 406 16.10 -7.05 37.48
N GLY A 407 16.59 -5.82 37.35
CA GLY A 407 18.01 -5.48 37.52
C GLY A 407 18.96 -5.86 36.38
N SER A 408 19.25 -4.90 35.50
CA SER A 408 20.65 -4.49 35.30
C SER A 408 20.70 -3.11 34.64
N SER A 409 21.46 -2.20 35.27
CA SER A 409 21.88 -0.93 34.71
C SER A 409 23.02 -1.19 33.73
N ILE A 410 22.80 -0.98 32.42
CA ILE A 410 23.90 -0.91 31.45
C ILE A 410 23.69 0.32 30.55
N SER A 411 24.80 1.04 30.39
CA SER A 411 24.96 2.41 29.94
C SER A 411 24.48 2.70 28.51
N LYS A 412 23.87 3.86 28.33
CA LYS A 412 23.75 4.56 27.04
C LYS A 412 25.15 4.96 26.53
N THR A 413 25.61 4.30 25.48
CA THR A 413 26.55 4.84 24.48
C THR A 413 26.22 4.04 23.22
N ILE A 414 25.70 4.66 22.17
CA ILE A 414 26.48 5.09 21.01
C ILE A 414 25.83 6.32 20.38
N ALA A 415 26.69 7.27 20.03
CA ALA A 415 26.41 8.48 19.29
C ALA A 415 26.88 8.32 17.84
N VAL A 416 26.22 9.08 16.96
CA VAL A 416 26.48 9.38 15.54
C VAL A 416 26.09 8.27 14.56
#